data_AF-A0A0D8L8N9-F1
#
_entry.id   AF-A0A0D8L8N9-F1
#
_cell.length_a   1.000
_cell.length_b   1.000
_cell.length_c   1.000
_cell.angle_alpha   90.00
_cell.angle_beta   90.00
_cell.angle_gamma   90.00
#
_symmetry.space_group_name_H-M   'P 1'
#
loop_
_entity.id
_entity.type
_entity.pdbx_description
1 polymer ?
#
loop_
_entity_poly.entity_id
_entity_poly.type
_entity_poly.pdbx_seq_one_letter_code
_entity_poly.pdbx_strand_id
1 'polypeptide(L)' 'MLNQTVKHIFNARLPDRAGLWRIDIDNQRITAIVPQPEGEALPESLNAEGGLVTAPFVEPHIHLDTTQTAGEPAWNQ' A
#
# COMPACT_ATOMS: atom_id res chain seq x y z
N MET A 1 12.75 10.12 10.09
CA MET A 1 11.91 9.42 9.10
C MET A 1 12.52 9.69 7.74
N LEU A 2 12.77 8.66 6.93
CA LEU A 2 13.45 8.80 5.64
C LEU A 2 12.57 9.63 4.70
N ASN A 3 13.02 10.84 4.35
CA ASN A 3 12.49 11.67 3.26
C ASN A 3 12.87 11.04 1.89
N GLN A 4 12.68 9.73 1.73
CA GLN A 4 12.84 9.09 0.44
C GLN A 4 11.57 9.33 -0.36
N THR A 5 11.66 10.26 -1.30
CA THR A 5 10.63 10.47 -2.32
C THR A 5 10.65 9.27 -3.25
N VAL A 6 9.79 8.28 -2.98
CA VAL A 6 9.55 7.17 -3.91
C VAL A 6 8.94 7.76 -5.19
N LYS A 7 9.59 7.53 -6.33
CA LYS A 7 9.11 7.96 -7.65
C LYS A 7 8.43 6.85 -8.44
N HIS A 8 8.77 5.59 -8.14
CA HIS A 8 8.19 4.45 -8.83
C HIS A 8 7.88 3.32 -7.85
N ILE A 9 6.77 2.62 -8.06
CA ILE A 9 6.52 1.30 -7.48
C ILE A 9 6.54 0.32 -8.65
N PHE A 10 7.38 -0.71 -8.59
CA PHE A 10 7.59 -1.65 -9.70
C PHE A 10 7.45 -3.10 -9.23
N ASN A 11 7.32 -4.05 -10.17
CA ASN A 11 6.94 -5.44 -9.95
C ASN A 11 5.62 -5.59 -9.19
N ALA A 12 4.68 -4.65 -9.37
CA ALA A 12 3.38 -4.71 -8.74
C ALA A 12 2.42 -5.60 -9.53
N ARG A 13 1.62 -6.39 -8.84
CA ARG A 13 0.36 -6.91 -9.37
C ARG A 13 -0.77 -5.97 -9.01
N LEU A 14 -1.76 -5.86 -9.88
CA LEU A 14 -2.99 -5.09 -9.63
C LEU A 14 -4.19 -6.02 -9.66
N PRO A 15 -5.23 -5.79 -8.84
CA PRO A 15 -6.46 -6.57 -8.88
C PRO A 15 -7.03 -6.63 -10.30
N ASP A 16 -7.49 -7.81 -10.71
CA ASP A 16 -8.13 -8.06 -12.00
C ASP A 16 -7.30 -7.68 -13.24
N ARG A 17 -5.97 -7.60 -13.11
CA ARG A 17 -5.05 -7.34 -14.22
C ARG A 17 -3.93 -8.38 -14.26
N ALA A 18 -3.70 -8.94 -15.44
CA ALA A 18 -2.57 -9.84 -15.66
C ALA A 18 -1.23 -9.07 -15.71
N GLY A 19 -0.14 -9.78 -15.45
CA GLY A 19 1.23 -9.26 -15.57
C GLY A 19 1.70 -8.41 -14.39
N LEU A 20 2.87 -7.79 -14.59
CA LEU A 20 3.47 -6.82 -13.67
C LEU A 20 3.22 -5.40 -14.16
N TRP A 21 3.15 -4.49 -13.21
CA TRP A 21 2.80 -3.09 -13.42
C TRP A 21 3.76 -2.19 -12.66
N ARG A 22 3.96 -1.00 -13.22
CA ARG A 22 4.67 0.11 -12.62
C ARG A 22 3.69 1.24 -12.32
N ILE A 23 3.85 1.87 -11.16
CA ILE A 23 3.10 3.05 -10.73
C ILE A 23 4.09 4.19 -10.58
N ASP A 24 3.89 5.26 -11.35
CA ASP A 24 4.73 6.45 -11.32
C ASP A 24 4.14 7.49 -10.36
N ILE A 25 4.99 8.09 -9.54
CA ILE A 25 4.63 9.01 -8.46
C ILE A 25 5.42 10.30 -8.64
N ASP A 26 4.70 11.42 -8.66
CA ASP A 26 5.29 12.76 -8.60
C ASP A 26 4.41 13.66 -7.73
N ASN A 27 5.04 14.57 -6.97
CA ASN A 27 4.34 15.51 -6.09
C ASN A 27 3.26 14.85 -5.21
N GLN A 28 3.57 13.67 -4.66
CA GLN A 28 2.67 12.85 -3.82
C GLN A 28 1.38 12.38 -4.51
N ARG A 29 1.36 12.35 -5.85
CA ARG A 29 0.24 11.84 -6.65
C ARG A 29 0.72 10.78 -7.62
N ILE A 30 -0.17 9.82 -7.91
CA ILE A 30 0.03 8.87 -8.99
C ILE A 30 -0.13 9.63 -10.32
N THR A 31 0.89 9.59 -11.17
CA THR A 31 0.89 10.24 -12.50
C THR A 31 0.64 9.26 -13.64
N ALA A 32 1.07 8.01 -13.48
CA ALA A 32 0.82 6.96 -14.46
C ALA A 32 0.77 5.57 -13.80
N ILE A 33 0.04 4.66 -14.46
CA ILE A 33 0.03 3.23 -14.14
C ILE A 33 0.21 2.49 -15.46
N VAL A 34 1.34 1.83 -15.66
CA VAL A 34 1.74 1.24 -16.94
C VAL A 34 2.14 -0.22 -16.79
N PRO A 35 1.92 -1.07 -17.82
CA PRO A 35 2.47 -2.42 -17.84
C PRO A 35 4.00 -2.37 -17.75
N GLN A 36 4.60 -3.32 -17.04
CA GLN A 36 6.04 -3.37 -16.81
C GLN A 36 6.69 -4.56 -17.54
N PRO A 37 7.70 -4.32 -18.40
CA PRO A 37 8.56 -5.36 -18.94
C PRO A 37 9.45 -6.01 -17.86
N GLU A 38 9.80 -7.28 -18.05
CA GLU A 38 10.67 -8.01 -17.14
C GLU A 38 12.06 -7.36 -17.04
N GLY A 39 12.60 -7.21 -15.82
CA GLY A 39 13.93 -6.64 -15.57
C GLY A 39 14.01 -5.11 -15.54
N GLU A 40 12.90 -4.38 -15.68
CA GLU A 40 12.90 -2.92 -15.50
C GLU A 40 13.11 -2.54 -14.02
N ALA A 41 14.16 -1.76 -13.73
CA ALA A 41 14.43 -1.18 -12.42
C ALA A 41 14.82 0.29 -12.59
N LEU A 42 14.09 1.19 -11.93
CA LEU A 42 14.31 2.64 -12.00
C LEU A 42 14.93 3.15 -10.69
N PRO A 43 15.67 4.28 -10.70
CA PRO A 43 16.12 4.93 -9.47
C PRO A 43 14.93 5.38 -8.61
N GLU A 44 15.14 5.55 -7.31
CA GLU A 44 14.11 6.06 -6.38
C GLU A 44 12.82 5.19 -6.37
N SER A 45 12.98 3.87 -6.55
CA SER A 45 11.87 2.92 -6.65
C SER A 45 11.64 2.10 -5.38
N LEU A 46 10.38 1.76 -5.14
CA LEU A 46 9.94 0.72 -4.22
C LEU A 46 9.61 -0.56 -5.00
N ASN A 47 10.29 -1.65 -4.68
CA ASN A 47 10.01 -2.96 -5.28
C ASN A 47 8.82 -3.61 -4.55
N ALA A 48 7.74 -3.91 -5.28
CA ALA A 48 6.60 -4.65 -4.75
C ALA A 48 6.82 -6.17 -4.75
N GLU A 49 7.93 -6.66 -5.33
CA GLU A 49 8.37 -8.06 -5.29
C GLU A 49 7.33 -9.07 -5.83
N GLY A 50 6.48 -8.64 -6.78
CA GLY A 50 5.39 -9.45 -7.31
C GLY A 50 4.15 -9.48 -6.42
N GLY A 51 4.12 -8.70 -5.34
CA GLY A 51 3.00 -8.51 -4.45
C GLY A 51 1.85 -7.68 -5.05
N LEU A 52 0.70 -7.71 -4.39
CA LEU A 52 -0.50 -7.01 -4.82
C LEU A 52 -0.52 -5.58 -4.27
N VAL A 53 -0.59 -4.60 -5.16
CA VAL A 53 -0.81 -3.19 -4.77
C VAL A 53 -2.31 -2.90 -4.82
N THR A 54 -2.82 -2.36 -3.71
CA THR A 54 -4.22 -1.97 -3.55
C THR A 54 -4.30 -0.56 -2.99
N ALA A 55 -5.47 0.07 -3.09
CA ALA A 55 -5.75 1.24 -2.27
C ALA A 55 -5.71 0.84 -0.79
N PRO A 56 -5.44 1.77 0.14
CA PRO A 56 -5.52 1.49 1.57
C PRO A 56 -6.85 0.84 1.95
N PHE A 57 -6.79 -0.13 2.87
CA PHE A 57 -8.01 -0.70 3.44
C PHE A 57 -8.77 0.36 4.25
N VAL A 58 -10.09 0.18 4.30
CA VAL A 58 -11.01 1.04 5.04
C VAL A 58 -11.62 0.22 6.17
N GLU A 59 -11.57 0.76 7.39
CA GLU A 59 -12.37 0.30 8.53
C GLU A 59 -13.60 1.21 8.63
N PRO A 60 -14.76 0.80 8.07
CA PRO A 60 -15.93 1.66 8.00
C PRO A 60 -16.72 1.71 9.32
N HIS A 61 -16.50 0.78 10.25
CA HIS A 61 -17.25 0.70 11.50
C HIS A 61 -16.37 0.19 12.64
N ILE A 62 -15.81 1.13 13.40
CA ILE A 62 -15.08 0.86 14.63
C ILE A 62 -15.52 1.79 15.76
N HIS A 63 -15.50 1.29 17.00
CA HIS A 63 -15.67 2.09 18.21
C HIS A 63 -14.30 2.28 18.87
N LEU A 64 -13.66 3.43 18.62
CA LEU A 64 -12.32 3.74 19.16
C LEU A 64 -12.36 4.25 20.60
N ASP A 65 -13.51 4.72 21.07
CA ASP A 65 -13.75 5.11 22.46
C ASP A 65 -13.88 3.90 23.39
N THR A 66 -14.37 2.77 22.87
CA THR A 66 -14.54 1.51 23.63
C THR A 66 -13.44 0.48 23.35
N THR A 67 -12.49 0.79 22.45
CA THR A 67 -11.41 -0.15 22.12
C THR A 67 -10.48 -0.34 23.32
N GLN A 68 -9.85 -1.51 23.42
CA GLN A 68 -8.84 -1.85 24.43
C GLN A 68 -9.29 -1.82 25.91
N THR A 69 -10.59 -1.67 26.23
CA THR A 69 -11.09 -1.62 27.63
C THR A 69 -11.81 -2.90 28.08
N ALA A 70 -11.73 -3.97 27.30
CA ALA A 70 -12.36 -5.24 27.63
C ALA A 70 -11.83 -5.79 28.97
N GLY A 71 -12.63 -5.65 30.03
CA GLY A 71 -12.29 -6.12 31.37
C GLY A 71 -11.99 -5.08 32.42
N GLU A 72 -12.19 -3.82 32.10
CA GLU A 72 -12.02 -2.73 33.06
C GLU A 72 -13.38 -2.35 33.68
N PRO A 73 -13.51 -2.36 35.03
CA PRO A 73 -12.47 -2.69 36.02
C PRO A 73 -12.30 -4.19 36.30
N ALA A 74 -13.29 -5.05 36.01
CA ALA A 74 -13.17 -6.50 36.18
C ALA A 74 -14.14 -7.27 35.28
N TRP A 75 -13.74 -8.46 34.82
CA TRP A 75 -14.60 -9.43 34.15
C TRP A 75 -15.40 -10.27 35.16
N ASN A 76 -16.69 -10.54 34.86
CA ASN A 76 -17.53 -11.54 35.53
C ASN A 76 -17.57 -11.46 37.06
N GLN A 77 -18.16 -10.40 37.61
CA GLN A 77 -18.64 -10.38 38.99
C GLN A 77 -20.03 -10.99 39.13
#